data_AF-A0A2V9W4A5-F1
#
_entry.id   AF-A0A2V9W4A5-F1
#
_cell.length_a   1.000
_cell.length_b   1.000
_cell.length_c   1.000
_cell.angle_alpha   90.00
_cell.angle_beta   90.00
_cell.angle_gamma   90.00
#
_symmetry.space_group_name_H-M   'P 1'
#
loop_
_entity.id
_entity.type
_entity.pdbx_description
1 polymer ?
#
loop_
_entity_poly.entity_id
_entity_poly.type
_entity_poly.pdbx_seq_one_letter_code
_entity_poly.pdbx_strand_id
1 'polypeptide(L)'
;MLQAGTNKYGVADVRKVTLTAPTRVGDVLLPQGDYEVRHMMEAENHMMVFQQLGVSKPAQARVKCNLVALKEKADQTQVIYESNGANERVLRTL
;
A
#
# COMPACT_ATOMS: atom_id res chain seq x y z
N MET A 1 -4.06 -3.78 -21.52
CA MET A 1 -3.47 -3.92 -20.17
C MET A 1 -4.21 -5.04 -19.47
N LEU A 2 -3.54 -6.15 -19.13
CA LEU A 2 -4.19 -7.29 -18.49
C LEU A 2 -4.31 -7.04 -16.98
N GLN A 3 -5.54 -7.10 -16.47
CA GLN A 3 -5.83 -7.02 -15.04
C GLN A 3 -5.40 -8.32 -14.37
N ALA A 4 -4.79 -8.25 -13.18
CA ALA A 4 -4.34 -9.40 -12.40
C ALA A 4 -5.54 -10.09 -11.74
N GLY A 5 -6.49 -10.60 -12.54
CA GLY A 5 -7.82 -11.00 -12.09
C GLY A 5 -7.80 -11.94 -10.89
N THR A 6 -8.71 -11.70 -9.93
CA THR A 6 -9.08 -12.57 -8.79
C THR A 6 -8.11 -13.73 -8.51
N ASN A 7 -6.88 -13.39 -8.15
CA ASN A 7 -5.81 -14.37 -7.99
C ASN A 7 -5.95 -15.07 -6.64
N LYS A 8 -5.51 -16.35 -6.58
CA LYS A 8 -5.46 -17.26 -5.40
C LYS A 8 -5.00 -16.64 -4.06
N TYR A 9 -4.46 -15.44 -4.07
CA TYR A 9 -3.93 -14.69 -2.92
C TYR A 9 -4.88 -13.64 -2.34
N GLY A 10 -6.09 -13.45 -2.92
CA GLY A 10 -7.12 -12.56 -2.35
C GLY A 10 -6.81 -11.06 -2.47
N VAL A 11 -5.93 -10.66 -3.38
CA VAL A 11 -5.63 -9.25 -3.66
C VAL A 11 -6.71 -8.68 -4.58
N ALA A 12 -7.44 -7.66 -4.11
CA ALA A 12 -8.42 -6.96 -4.94
C ALA A 12 -7.72 -6.22 -6.10
N ASP A 13 -8.24 -6.39 -7.31
CA ASP A 13 -7.69 -5.82 -8.56
C ASP A 13 -7.55 -4.28 -8.48
N VAL A 14 -8.49 -3.67 -7.76
CA VAL A 14 -8.53 -2.23 -7.49
C VAL A 14 -8.93 -1.99 -6.05
N ARG A 15 -8.23 -1.07 -5.38
CA ARG A 15 -8.58 -0.59 -4.05
C ARG A 15 -8.53 0.94 -4.00
N LYS A 16 -9.45 1.55 -3.26
CA LYS A 16 -9.36 2.98 -2.92
C LYS A 16 -8.71 3.13 -1.56
N VAL A 17 -7.77 4.06 -1.46
CA VAL A 17 -7.10 4.42 -0.21
C VAL A 17 -7.07 5.94 -0.07
N THR A 18 -7.25 6.43 1.15
CA THR A 18 -7.09 7.84 1.48
C THR A 18 -5.80 8.00 2.28
N LEU A 19 -4.88 8.78 1.73
CA LEU A 19 -3.64 9.15 2.41
C LEU A 19 -3.89 10.47 3.16
N THR A 20 -3.86 10.44 4.48
CA THR A 20 -4.16 11.60 5.35
C THR A 20 -2.97 12.53 5.56
N ALA A 21 -1.79 12.15 5.06
CA ALA A 21 -0.55 12.92 5.10
C ALA A 21 0.36 12.52 3.92
N PRO A 22 1.36 13.35 3.56
CA PRO A 22 2.37 12.95 2.58
C PRO A 22 2.99 11.60 2.93
N THR A 23 2.91 10.64 2.01
CA THR A 23 3.28 9.24 2.25
C THR A 23 4.25 8.78 1.18
N ARG A 24 5.36 8.16 1.60
CA ARG A 24 6.34 7.59 0.69
C ARG A 24 5.90 6.20 0.22
N VAL A 25 5.83 6.01 -1.09
CA VAL A 25 5.50 4.74 -1.75
C VAL A 25 6.62 4.40 -2.75
N GLY A 26 7.44 3.40 -2.39
CA GLY A 26 8.71 3.17 -3.07
C GLY A 26 9.59 4.42 -2.97
N ASP A 27 10.01 4.94 -4.11
CA ASP A 27 10.86 6.14 -4.17
C ASP A 27 10.06 7.46 -4.30
N VAL A 28 8.74 7.39 -4.47
CA VAL A 28 7.89 8.56 -4.70
C VAL A 28 7.23 9.02 -3.40
N LEU A 29 7.31 10.32 -3.10
CA LEU A 29 6.52 10.95 -2.04
C LEU A 29 5.17 11.41 -2.61
N LEU A 30 4.10 10.70 -2.26
CA LEU A 30 2.74 11.05 -2.66
C LEU A 30 2.16 12.10 -1.70
N PRO A 31 1.48 13.15 -2.19
CA PRO A 31 0.76 14.07 -1.32
C PRO A 31 -0.43 13.39 -0.63
N GLN A 32 -1.01 14.08 0.36
CA GLN A 32 -2.29 13.65 0.93
C GLN A 32 -3.41 13.69 -0.14
N GLY A 33 -4.38 12.79 -0.03
CA GLY A 33 -5.54 12.73 -0.91
C GLY A 33 -6.06 11.32 -1.14
N ASP A 34 -7.02 11.20 -2.05
CA ASP A 34 -7.60 9.92 -2.43
C ASP A 34 -6.84 9.31 -3.61
N TYR A 35 -6.60 8.01 -3.50
CA TYR A 35 -5.86 7.24 -4.47
C TYR A 35 -6.62 5.99 -4.86
N GLU A 36 -6.56 5.69 -6.14
CA GLU A 36 -6.85 4.37 -6.65
C GLU A 36 -5.56 3.57 -6.74
N VAL A 37 -5.56 2.39 -6.15
CA VAL A 37 -4.46 1.43 -6.17
C VAL A 37 -4.86 0.28 -7.05
N ARG A 38 -4.10 0.06 -8.13
CA ARG A 38 -4.32 -1.03 -9.07
C ARG A 38 -3.19 -2.03 -8.99
N HIS A 39 -3.53 -3.31 -8.98
CA HIS A 39 -2.57 -4.38 -9.15
C HIS A 39 -2.54 -4.79 -10.63
N MET A 40 -1.41 -4.57 -11.29
CA MET A 40 -1.21 -4.86 -12.71
C MET A 40 -0.09 -5.87 -12.91
N MET A 41 -0.24 -6.72 -13.92
CA MET A 41 0.84 -7.58 -14.41
C MET A 41 1.60 -6.85 -15.51
N GLU A 42 2.91 -6.67 -15.31
CA GLU A 42 3.84 -6.20 -16.34
C GLU A 42 4.84 -7.31 -16.66
N ALA A 43 4.58 -8.02 -17.76
CA ALA A 43 5.20 -9.32 -18.05
C ALA A 43 4.99 -10.28 -16.86
N GLU A 44 6.07 -10.67 -16.18
CA GLU A 44 6.04 -11.54 -15.00
C GLU A 44 6.05 -10.76 -13.69
N ASN A 45 6.13 -9.42 -13.74
CA ASN A 45 6.20 -8.60 -12.55
C ASN A 45 4.80 -8.17 -12.08
N HIS A 46 4.57 -8.34 -10.78
CA HIS A 46 3.43 -7.76 -10.10
C HIS A 46 3.73 -6.29 -9.78
N MET A 47 2.89 -5.37 -10.26
CA MET A 47 3.07 -3.93 -10.10
C MET A 47 1.87 -3.32 -9.37
N MET A 48 2.14 -2.61 -8.29
CA MET A 48 1.14 -1.80 -7.59
C MET A 48 1.26 -0.36 -8.09
N VAL A 49 0.17 0.16 -8.64
CA VAL A 49 0.11 1.51 -9.20
C VAL A 49 -0.88 2.34 -8.42
N PHE A 50 -0.37 3.40 -7.80
CA PHE A 50 -1.12 4.37 -7.02
C PHE A 50 -1.37 5.58 -7.90
N GLN A 51 -2.63 5.91 -8.12
CA GLN A 51 -3.07 7.01 -8.97
C GLN A 51 -3.94 7.96 -8.15
N GLN A 52 -3.51 9.22 -8.03
CA GLN A 52 -4.31 10.22 -7.31
C GLN A 52 -5.61 10.53 -8.05
N LEU A 53 -6.69 10.71 -7.30
CA LEU A 53 -8.02 11.01 -7.81
C LEU A 53 -8.40 12.46 -7.50
N GLY A 54 -9.35 13.00 -8.28
CA GLY A 54 -9.99 14.30 -7.99
C GLY A 54 -9.11 15.53 -8.21
N VAL A 55 -7.96 15.40 -8.88
CA VAL A 55 -7.02 16.51 -9.12
C VAL A 55 -6.70 16.66 -10.61
N SER A 56 -6.38 17.88 -11.03
CA SER A 56 -6.06 18.21 -12.44
C SER A 56 -4.72 17.66 -12.91
N LYS A 57 -3.75 17.49 -11.99
CA LYS A 57 -2.43 16.89 -12.25
C LYS A 57 -2.19 15.78 -11.23
N PRO A 58 -2.63 14.55 -11.52
CA PRO A 58 -2.50 13.44 -10.57
C PRO A 58 -1.06 13.04 -10.29
N ALA A 59 -0.72 12.87 -9.01
CA ALA A 59 0.47 12.14 -8.62
C ALA A 59 0.31 10.63 -8.87
N GLN A 60 1.39 9.99 -9.32
CA GLN A 60 1.43 8.54 -9.51
C GLN A 60 2.69 7.94 -8.89
N ALA A 61 2.54 6.77 -8.26
CA ALA A 61 3.66 5.91 -7.87
C ALA A 61 3.45 4.51 -8.45
N ARG A 62 4.54 3.90 -8.92
CA ARG A 62 4.56 2.51 -9.40
C ARG A 62 5.61 1.76 -8.60
N VAL A 63 5.21 0.67 -7.95
CA VAL A 63 6.10 -0.13 -7.13
C VAL A 63 5.94 -1.61 -7.47
N LYS A 64 7.06 -2.31 -7.58
CA LYS A 64 7.04 -3.76 -7.76
C LYS A 64 6.52 -4.40 -6.46
N CYS A 65 5.46 -5.19 -6.58
CA CYS A 65 4.94 -6.00 -5.51
C CYS A 65 5.76 -7.29 -5.42
N ASN A 66 6.53 -7.41 -4.36
CA ASN A 66 7.21 -8.66 -4.03
C ASN A 66 6.31 -9.46 -3.10
N LEU A 67 5.56 -10.40 -3.67
CA LEU A 67 4.79 -11.37 -2.90
C LEU A 67 5.76 -12.40 -2.30
N VAL A 68 6.19 -12.15 -1.07
CA VAL A 68 6.92 -13.13 -0.27
C VAL A 68 5.93 -14.06 0.43
N ALA A 69 6.14 -15.37 0.27
CA ALA A 69 5.38 -16.36 0.99
C ALA A 69 5.68 -16.24 2.49
N LEU A 70 4.67 -15.88 3.27
CA LEU A 70 4.74 -15.94 4.72
C LEU A 70 4.56 -17.40 5.15
N LYS A 71 5.34 -17.85 6.14
CA LYS A 71 5.28 -19.23 6.64
C LYS A 71 3.89 -19.60 7.15
N GLU A 72 3.19 -18.62 7.73
CA GLU A 72 1.82 -18.74 8.19
C GLU A 72 1.13 -17.37 8.15
N LYS A 73 -0.20 -17.35 8.18
CA LYS A 73 -0.94 -16.10 8.39
C LYS A 73 -0.64 -15.62 9.80
N ALA A 74 -0.46 -14.31 9.99
CA ALA A 74 -0.40 -13.76 11.33
C ALA A 74 -1.70 -14.09 12.07
N ASP A 75 -1.59 -14.72 13.24
CA ASP A 75 -2.74 -15.16 14.04
C ASP A 75 -3.64 -14.00 14.47
N GLN A 76 -3.09 -12.78 14.51
CA GLN A 76 -3.80 -11.58 14.91
C GLN A 76 -3.15 -10.33 14.31
N THR A 77 -3.98 -9.34 14.01
CA THR A 77 -3.51 -7.97 13.73
C THR A 77 -3.11 -7.33 15.06
N GLN A 78 -1.81 -7.11 15.28
CA GLN A 78 -1.32 -6.43 16.48
C GLN A 78 -1.00 -4.96 16.20
N VAL A 79 -1.50 -4.09 17.07
CA VAL A 79 -1.15 -2.67 17.12
C VAL A 79 -0.48 -2.43 18.47
N ILE A 80 0.85 -2.39 18.49
CA ILE A 80 1.63 -2.24 19.73
C ILE A 80 1.90 -0.75 19.96
N TYR A 81 1.50 -0.27 21.12
CA TYR A 81 1.80 1.08 21.61
C TYR A 81 2.79 0.98 22.76
N GLU A 82 3.95 1.59 22.63
CA GLU A 82 4.92 1.72 23.71
C GLU A 82 4.89 3.14 24.28
N SER A 83 4.95 3.28 25.61
CA SER A 83 5.14 4.57 26.26
C SER A 83 6.63 4.95 26.22
N ASN A 84 6.98 6.08 25.61
CA ASN A 84 8.36 6.58 25.69
C ASN A 84 8.62 7.26 27.06
N GLY A 85 9.90 7.59 27.34
CA GLY A 85 10.30 8.28 28.56
C GLY A 85 9.73 9.70 28.73
N ALA A 86 8.97 10.20 27.74
CA ALA A 86 8.21 11.45 27.77
C ALA A 86 6.69 11.21 27.94
N ASN A 87 6.28 9.96 28.25
CA ASN A 87 4.90 9.56 28.49
C ASN A 87 3.99 9.57 27.25
N GLU A 88 4.55 9.38 26.05
CA GLU A 88 3.80 9.36 24.79
C GLU A 88 3.62 7.93 24.27
N ARG A 89 2.46 7.63 23.67
CA ARG A 89 2.19 6.36 22.99
C ARG A 89 2.79 6.37 21.59
N VAL A 90 3.91 5.68 21.40
CA VAL A 90 4.56 5.51 20.11
C VAL A 90 4.04 4.23 19.45
N LEU A 91 3.48 4.36 18.25
CA LEU A 91 3.12 3.23 17.41
C LEU A 91 4.41 2.58 16.88
N ARG A 92 4.66 1.33 17.25
CA ARG A 92 5.80 0.57 16.75
C ARG A 92 5.33 -0.43 15.69
N THR A 93 5.91 -0.37 14.50
CA THR A 93 5.77 -1.43 13.47
C THR A 93 6.80 -2.53 13.76
N LEU A 94 6.34 -3.79 13.80
CA LEU A 94 7.18 -4.99 13.87
C LEU A 94 7.77 -5.33 12.50
#